data_AF-A0A1Q9HB90-F1
#
_entry.id   AF-A0A1Q9HB90-F1
#
_cell.length_a   1.000
_cell.length_b   1.000
_cell.length_c   1.000
_cell.angle_alpha   90.00
_cell.angle_beta   90.00
_cell.angle_gamma   90.00
#
_symmetry.space_group_name_H-M   'P 1'
#
loop_
_entity.id
_entity.type
_entity.pdbx_description
1 polymer ?
#
loop_
_entity_poly.entity_id
_entity_poly.type
_entity_poly.pdbx_seq_one_letter_code
_entity_poly.pdbx_strand_id
1 'polypeptide(L)' 'MSDFEKELEQMSQQVADEPEVALPSIEEQKEIAAELKRLEEAGELTPEVLEQYFGKFYAKNETPVH' A
#
# COMPACT_ATOMS: atom_id res chain seq x y z
N MET A 1 26.21 -9.81 -21.94
CA MET A 1 25.25 -9.58 -20.86
C MET A 1 25.13 -10.87 -20.08
N SER A 2 25.40 -10.80 -18.77
CA SER A 2 25.25 -11.93 -17.84
C SER A 2 23.77 -12.31 -17.69
N ASP A 3 23.46 -13.55 -17.35
CA ASP A 3 22.08 -13.99 -17.08
C ASP A 3 21.45 -13.17 -15.93
N PHE A 4 22.27 -12.75 -14.97
CA PHE A 4 21.86 -11.85 -13.88
C PHE A 4 21.43 -10.45 -14.36
N GLU A 5 22.10 -9.90 -15.38
CA GLU A 5 21.75 -8.58 -15.92
C GLU A 5 20.39 -8.63 -16.63
N LYS A 6 20.06 -9.75 -17.30
CA LYS A 6 18.75 -9.96 -17.92
C LYS A 6 17.64 -10.13 -16.90
N GLU A 7 17.91 -10.84 -15.81
CA GLU A 7 16.94 -11.03 -14.71
C GLU A 7 16.64 -9.70 -14.01
N LEU A 8 17.68 -8.92 -13.71
CA LEU A 8 17.51 -7.56 -13.16
C LEU A 8 16.74 -6.64 -14.10
N GLU A 9 17.03 -6.69 -15.40
CA GLU A 9 16.32 -5.89 -16.41
C GLU A 9 14.82 -6.27 -16.45
N GLN A 10 14.49 -7.56 -16.43
CA GLN A 10 13.10 -8.04 -16.38
C GLN A 10 12.37 -7.62 -15.10
N MET A 11 13.02 -7.71 -13.93
CA MET A 11 12.44 -7.23 -12.67
C MET A 11 12.19 -5.72 -12.70
N SER A 12 13.13 -4.94 -13.24
CA SER A 12 12.99 -3.48 -13.31
C SER A 12 11.83 -3.03 -14.20
N GLN A 13 11.57 -3.76 -15.28
CA GLN A 13 10.44 -3.50 -16.19
C GLN A 13 9.11 -3.83 -15.52
N GLN A 14 9.05 -4.92 -14.74
CA GLN A 14 7.83 -5.30 -13.99
C GLN A 14 7.43 -4.24 -12.95
N VAL A 15 8.40 -3.66 -12.23
CA VAL A 15 8.13 -2.61 -11.24
C VAL A 15 7.74 -1.29 -11.90
N ALA A 16 8.29 -0.99 -13.09
CA ALA A 16 8.00 0.24 -13.82
C ALA A 16 6.57 0.31 -14.38
N ASP A 17 5.93 -0.84 -14.63
CA ASP A 17 4.57 -0.93 -15.17
C ASP A 17 3.48 -0.86 -14.09
N GLU A 18 3.83 -0.87 -12.80
CA GLU A 18 2.87 -0.70 -11.71
C GLU A 18 2.51 0.79 -11.52
N PRO A 19 1.21 1.16 -11.52
CA PRO A 19 0.82 2.55 -11.31
C PRO A 19 1.22 2.98 -9.90
N GLU A 20 2.04 4.02 -9.82
CA GLU A 20 2.46 4.59 -8.53
C GLU A 20 1.24 5.14 -7.79
N VAL A 21 0.94 4.56 -6.63
CA VAL A 21 -0.12 5.05 -5.76
C VAL A 21 0.48 6.08 -4.82
N ALA A 22 0.12 7.35 -5.02
CA ALA A 22 0.59 8.43 -4.18
C ALA A 22 0.20 8.21 -2.71
N LEU A 23 1.17 8.34 -1.82
CA LEU A 23 0.92 8.36 -0.39
C LEU A 23 0.19 9.65 0.00
N PRO A 24 -0.74 9.60 0.98
CA PRO A 24 -1.34 10.80 1.54
C PRO A 24 -0.28 11.73 2.15
N SER A 25 -0.56 13.02 2.17
CA SER A 25 0.25 14.02 2.86
C SER A 25 0.29 13.77 4.37
N ILE A 26 1.24 14.39 5.07
CA ILE A 26 1.37 14.25 6.53
C ILE A 26 0.10 14.72 7.27
N GLU A 27 -0.59 15.74 6.75
CA GLU A 27 -1.81 16.22 7.40
C GLU A 27 -2.96 15.23 7.20
N GLU A 28 -3.15 14.72 5.98
CA GLU A 28 -4.13 13.66 5.69
C GLU A 28 -3.84 12.38 6.50
N GLN A 29 -2.56 12.00 6.67
CA GLN A 29 -2.19 10.86 7.52
C GLN A 29 -2.62 11.05 8.98
N LYS A 30 -2.51 12.25 9.53
CA LYS A 30 -2.97 12.54 10.91
C LYS A 30 -4.48 12.48 11.02
N GLU A 31 -5.20 13.00 10.03
CA GLU A 31 -6.67 12.95 9.98
C GLU A 31 -7.15 11.49 9.93
N ILE A 32 -6.55 10.68 9.06
CA ILE A 32 -6.81 9.23 8.99
C ILE A 32 -6.54 8.57 10.34
N ALA A 33 -5.39 8.86 10.97
CA ALA A 33 -5.04 8.27 12.26
C ALA A 33 -6.01 8.67 13.39
N ALA A 34 -6.51 9.92 13.38
CA ALA A 34 -7.49 10.38 14.35
C ALA A 34 -8.84 9.66 14.18
N GLU A 35 -9.29 9.49 12.94
CA GLU A 35 -10.54 8.80 12.63
C GLU A 35 -10.48 7.31 12.98
N LEU A 36 -9.38 6.63 12.65
CA LEU A 36 -9.19 5.23 13.01
C LEU A 36 -9.22 5.01 14.53
N LYS A 37 -8.61 5.92 15.32
CA LYS A 37 -8.70 5.87 16.79
C LYS A 37 -10.12 6.06 17.30
N ARG A 38 -10.87 7.01 16.73
CA ARG A 38 -12.28 7.24 17.08
C ARG A 38 -13.11 5.96 16.85
N LEU A 39 -12.90 5.30 15.72
CA LEU A 39 -13.58 4.05 15.36
C LEU A 39 -13.15 2.88 16.27
N GLU A 40 -11.86 2.81 16.63
CA GLU A 40 -11.35 1.80 17.58
C GLU A 40 -12.01 1.96 18.95
N GLU A 41 -12.04 3.17 19.50
CA GLU A 41 -12.67 3.48 20.78
C GLU A 41 -14.18 3.20 20.78
N ALA A 42 -14.85 3.40 19.64
CA ALA A 42 -16.26 3.10 19.45
C ALA A 42 -16.54 1.59 19.22
N GLY A 43 -15.51 0.77 18.98
CA GLY A 43 -15.67 -0.63 18.59
C GLY A 43 -16.20 -0.83 17.16
N GLU A 44 -16.07 0.20 16.31
CA GLU A 44 -16.55 0.24 14.92
C GLU A 44 -15.41 0.07 13.90
N LEU A 45 -14.17 -0.09 14.35
CA LEU A 45 -13.03 -0.32 13.47
C LEU A 45 -13.03 -1.77 12.92
N THR A 46 -13.63 -1.96 11.75
CA THR A 46 -13.68 -3.27 11.06
C THR A 46 -12.64 -3.40 9.95
N PRO A 47 -12.32 -4.63 9.49
CA PRO A 47 -11.45 -4.84 8.32
C PRO A 47 -11.94 -4.12 7.06
N GLU A 48 -13.26 -4.09 6.84
CA GLU A 48 -13.88 -3.41 5.69
C GLU A 48 -13.67 -1.90 5.76
N VAL A 49 -13.63 -1.31 6.95
CA VAL A 49 -13.31 0.11 7.14
C VAL A 49 -11.82 0.37 6.87
N LEU A 50 -10.94 -0.50 7.37
CA LEU A 50 -9.49 -0.40 7.09
C LEU A 50 -9.19 -0.49 5.59
N GLU A 51 -9.90 -1.35 4.86
CA GLU A 51 -9.72 -1.52 3.41
C GLU A 51 -10.01 -0.23 2.62
N GLN A 52 -10.87 0.65 3.12
CA GLN A 52 -11.12 1.95 2.47
C GLN A 52 -9.89 2.87 2.50
N TYR A 53 -9.05 2.75 3.54
CA TYR A 53 -7.84 3.55 3.69
C TYR A 53 -6.62 2.88 3.05
N PHE A 54 -6.50 1.56 3.21
CA PHE A 54 -5.30 0.81 2.83
C PHE A 54 -5.45 -0.04 1.56
N GLY A 55 -6.68 -0.34 1.12
CA GLY A 55 -7.02 -1.19 -0.03
C GLY A 55 -6.25 -0.83 -1.31
N LYS A 56 -6.07 0.47 -1.54
CA LYS A 56 -5.34 1.02 -2.69
C LYS A 56 -3.82 0.77 -2.67
N PHE A 57 -3.24 0.46 -1.51
CA PHE A 57 -1.81 0.14 -1.38
C PHE A 57 -1.51 -1.35 -1.40
N TYR A 58 -2.54 -2.20 -1.35
CA TYR A 58 -2.37 -3.62 -1.60
C TYR A 58 -2.13 -3.81 -3.09
N ALA A 59 -0.87 -4.05 -3.46
CA ALA A 59 -0.53 -4.56 -4.78
C ALA A 59 -1.28 -5.88 -5.00
N LYS A 60 -1.79 -6.11 -6.21
CA LYS A 60 -2.45 -7.36 -6.62
C LYS A 60 -1.55 -8.61 -6.54
N ASN A 61 -0.32 -8.46 -6.07
CA ASN A 61 0.68 -9.51 -6.02
C ASN A 61 0.77 -9.97 -4.56
N GLU A 62 0.60 -11.28 -4.35
CA GLU A 62 0.57 -12.00 -3.08
C GLU A 62 1.87 -11.92 -2.24
N THR A 63 2.71 -10.91 -2.46
CA THR A 63 3.92 -10.66 -1.69
C THR A 63 3.59 -9.91 -0.41
N PRO A 64 3.75 -10.54 0.77
CA PRO A 64 3.55 -9.86 2.04
C PRO A 64 4.58 -8.74 2.18
N VAL A 65 4.13 -7.57 2.63
CA VAL A 65 5.02 -6.52 3.13
C VAL A 65 5.50 -7.00 4.50
N HIS A 66 6.70 -7.59 4.55
CA HIS A 66 7.41 -7.98 5.78
C HIS A 66 8.41 -6.90 6.19
#